data_AF-A0A1E1VXH1-F1
#
_entry.id   AF-A0A1E1VXH1-F1
#
_cell.length_a   1.000
_cell.length_b   1.000
_cell.length_c   1.000
_cell.angle_alpha   90.00
_cell.angle_beta   90.00
_cell.angle_gamma   90.00
#
_symmetry.space_group_name_H-M   'P 1'
#
loop_
_entity.id
_entity.type
_entity.pdbx_description
1 polymer ?
#
loop_
_entity_poly.entity_id
_entity_poly.type
_entity_poly.pdbx_seq_one_letter_code
_entity_poly.pdbx_strand_id
1 'polypeptide(L)'
;TTEKPTTTEKPTTTEKPTTTPAPPAPTPKPTPPGPLPPPEQGTWSYTENNITCIVVQFAAQLNVTYTKVVDNSTSLANVLLNIPANATVSGGNCSANSSQQWLQLSWPVAAAVNNLTLVFLRNDTTNNYALQNLNVSLDKALFPNASSSNPIELSHGVEWQTPLATSYRCAAPTRLNMTAESASVVAALTLSRLQEEAFRTSPGKGFSAARECGGGDVPDAVPIAVGCALGGLVVVVLVAYLVGRRRSAARGYLSM
;
A
#
# COMPACT_ATOMS: atom_id res chain seq x y z
N THR A 1 69.64 -44.55 -72.28
CA THR A 1 70.19 -45.03 -71.00
C THR A 1 70.08 -43.90 -70.02
N THR A 2 69.12 -44.00 -69.11
CA THR A 2 68.73 -42.91 -68.20
C THR A 2 69.13 -43.30 -66.79
N GLU A 3 70.04 -42.52 -66.23
CA GLU A 3 70.64 -42.67 -64.91
C GLU A 3 69.75 -42.02 -63.85
N LYS A 4 69.59 -42.71 -62.71
CA LYS A 4 68.80 -42.26 -61.55
C LYS A 4 69.75 -41.68 -60.50
N PRO A 5 69.48 -40.50 -59.92
CA PRO A 5 70.11 -40.10 -58.68
C PRO A 5 69.14 -40.16 -57.50
N THR A 6 69.70 -40.63 -56.39
CA THR A 6 69.17 -40.68 -55.02
C THR A 6 69.23 -39.28 -54.38
N THR A 7 68.20 -38.88 -53.64
CA THR A 7 68.20 -37.66 -52.82
C THR A 7 67.86 -37.97 -51.36
N THR A 8 68.71 -37.42 -50.50
CA THR A 8 68.83 -37.40 -49.03
C THR A 8 67.59 -36.92 -48.27
N GLU A 9 67.24 -37.61 -47.16
CA GLU A 9 66.27 -37.17 -46.15
C GLU A 9 66.85 -36.13 -45.17
N LYS A 10 66.03 -35.12 -44.84
CA LYS A 10 66.31 -34.01 -43.91
C LYS A 10 65.67 -34.32 -42.53
N PRO A 11 66.24 -33.89 -41.39
CA PRO A 11 65.74 -34.27 -40.07
C PRO A 11 64.44 -33.56 -39.69
N THR A 12 63.51 -34.31 -39.08
CA THR A 12 62.21 -33.85 -38.55
C THR A 12 62.37 -33.20 -37.18
N THR A 13 61.92 -31.95 -37.04
CA THR A 13 61.80 -31.22 -35.78
C THR A 13 60.40 -31.47 -35.18
N THR A 14 60.34 -31.88 -33.92
CA THR A 14 59.10 -32.10 -33.15
C THR A 14 58.46 -30.76 -32.72
N GLU A 15 57.23 -30.50 -33.17
CA GLU A 15 56.42 -29.35 -32.76
C GLU A 15 55.52 -29.70 -31.55
N LYS A 16 55.41 -28.78 -30.60
CA LYS A 16 54.64 -28.89 -29.35
C LYS A 16 53.13 -28.76 -29.61
N PRO A 17 52.23 -29.42 -28.84
CA PRO A 17 50.79 -29.36 -29.10
C PRO A 17 50.21 -27.97 -28.80
N THR A 18 49.55 -27.38 -29.79
CA THR A 18 48.74 -26.16 -29.68
C THR A 18 47.34 -26.51 -29.16
N THR A 19 46.94 -25.95 -28.02
CA THR A 19 45.59 -26.09 -27.45
C THR A 19 44.61 -25.13 -28.13
N THR A 20 43.57 -25.67 -28.76
CA THR A 20 42.44 -24.93 -29.33
C THR A 20 41.53 -24.37 -28.22
N PRO A 21 41.14 -23.08 -28.23
CA PRO A 21 40.17 -22.54 -27.28
C PRO A 21 38.75 -23.07 -27.57
N ALA A 22 38.03 -23.45 -26.51
CA ALA A 22 36.67 -23.97 -26.58
C ALA A 22 35.66 -22.89 -27.06
N PRO A 23 34.57 -23.27 -27.75
CA PRO A 23 33.53 -22.35 -28.19
C PRO A 23 32.87 -21.60 -27.01
N PRO A 24 32.51 -20.31 -27.15
CA PRO A 24 31.81 -19.56 -26.11
C PRO A 24 30.46 -20.20 -25.80
N ALA A 25 30.19 -20.39 -24.50
CA ALA A 25 28.92 -20.92 -24.02
C ALA A 25 27.75 -20.03 -24.49
N PRO A 26 26.61 -20.62 -24.92
CA PRO A 26 25.44 -19.83 -25.30
C PRO A 26 24.98 -18.99 -24.11
N THR A 27 24.81 -17.69 -24.34
CA THR A 27 24.27 -16.73 -23.38
C THR A 27 22.90 -17.21 -22.87
N PRO A 28 22.62 -17.15 -21.56
CA PRO A 28 21.32 -17.52 -21.03
C PRO A 28 20.23 -16.68 -21.70
N LYS A 29 19.22 -17.36 -22.26
CA LYS A 29 18.01 -16.72 -22.80
C LYS A 29 17.40 -15.82 -21.70
N PRO A 30 17.03 -14.56 -21.99
CA PRO A 30 16.41 -13.70 -20.99
C PRO A 30 15.14 -14.36 -20.45
N THR A 31 15.12 -14.59 -19.14
CA THR A 31 13.94 -15.08 -18.41
C THR A 31 12.80 -14.07 -18.59
N PRO A 32 11.57 -14.52 -18.92
CA PRO A 32 10.41 -13.64 -18.96
C PRO A 32 10.29 -12.84 -17.65
N PRO A 33 9.89 -11.56 -17.67
CA PRO A 33 9.67 -10.78 -16.46
C PRO A 33 8.72 -11.55 -15.54
N GLY A 34 9.19 -11.92 -14.35
CA GLY A 34 8.34 -12.56 -13.35
C GLY A 34 7.16 -11.66 -12.96
N PRO A 35 6.09 -12.24 -12.38
CA PRO A 35 4.98 -11.46 -11.87
C PRO A 35 5.47 -10.40 -10.88
N LEU A 36 4.93 -9.17 -10.98
CA LEU A 36 5.29 -8.06 -10.10
C LEU A 36 5.06 -8.50 -8.63
N PRO A 37 6.05 -8.31 -7.73
CA PRO A 37 5.89 -8.70 -6.34
C PRO A 37 4.73 -7.94 -5.68
N PRO A 38 4.15 -8.47 -4.58
CA PRO A 38 3.15 -7.74 -3.80
C PRO A 38 3.70 -6.39 -3.30
N PRO A 39 2.85 -5.36 -3.15
CA PRO A 39 3.29 -4.06 -2.64
C PRO A 39 3.69 -4.16 -1.16
N GLU A 40 4.83 -3.56 -0.83
CA GLU A 40 5.32 -3.41 0.53
C GLU A 40 4.62 -2.23 1.23
N GLN A 41 4.46 -2.31 2.55
CA GLN A 41 3.85 -1.24 3.33
C GLN A 41 4.90 -0.18 3.67
N GLY A 42 4.66 1.07 3.26
CA GLY A 42 5.47 2.21 3.70
C GLY A 42 4.81 2.96 4.84
N THR A 43 5.56 3.84 5.49
CA THR A 43 5.06 4.74 6.53
C THR A 43 5.69 6.12 6.36
N TRP A 44 4.84 7.13 6.21
CA TRP A 44 5.23 8.49 5.91
C TRP A 44 4.54 9.46 6.84
N SER A 45 5.19 10.59 7.10
CA SER A 45 4.67 11.59 8.02
C SER A 45 5.15 12.97 7.62
N TYR A 46 4.30 13.99 7.81
CA TYR A 46 4.69 15.39 7.66
C TYR A 46 4.75 16.07 9.03
N THR A 47 5.85 16.76 9.30
CA THR A 47 6.11 17.43 10.58
C THR A 47 6.47 18.88 10.34
N GLU A 48 5.78 19.78 11.04
CA GLU A 48 6.03 21.22 11.02
C GLU A 48 5.99 21.73 12.46
N ASN A 49 6.93 22.59 12.85
CA ASN A 49 6.99 23.17 14.21
C ASN A 49 6.92 22.12 15.34
N ASN A 50 7.63 20.99 15.20
CA ASN A 50 7.63 19.83 16.12
C ASN A 50 6.28 19.10 16.27
N ILE A 51 5.26 19.46 15.50
CA ILE A 51 3.97 18.77 15.43
C ILE A 51 3.95 17.92 14.17
N THR A 52 3.66 16.63 14.33
CA THR A 52 3.50 15.74 13.17
C THR A 52 2.03 15.70 12.80
N CYS A 53 1.60 16.55 11.87
CA CYS A 53 0.18 16.76 11.59
C CYS A 53 -0.47 15.63 10.78
N ILE A 54 0.32 14.93 9.94
CA ILE A 54 -0.14 13.83 9.09
C ILE A 54 0.77 12.64 9.31
N VAL A 55 0.18 11.46 9.50
CA VAL A 55 0.86 10.17 9.43
C VAL A 55 0.04 9.26 8.53
N VAL A 56 0.68 8.61 7.56
CA VAL A 56 0.04 7.66 6.65
C VAL A 56 0.87 6.39 6.57
N GLN A 57 0.20 5.26 6.55
CA GLN A 57 0.80 3.94 6.42
C GLN A 57 -0.07 3.12 5.47
N PHE A 58 0.49 2.59 4.40
CA PHE A 58 -0.24 1.71 3.47
C PHE A 58 0.73 0.97 2.55
N ALA A 59 0.24 -0.10 1.93
CA ALA A 59 0.82 -0.71 0.76
C ALA A 59 -0.08 -0.46 -0.44
N ALA A 60 0.48 0.03 -1.55
CA ALA A 60 -0.29 0.48 -2.70
C ALA A 60 0.19 -0.14 -4.01
N GLN A 61 -0.77 -0.56 -4.83
CA GLN A 61 -0.54 -1.00 -6.20
C GLN A 61 -1.51 -0.31 -7.15
N LEU A 62 -0.96 0.33 -8.17
CA LEU A 62 -1.69 0.98 -9.23
C LEU A 62 -1.76 0.06 -10.45
N ASN A 63 -2.95 -0.07 -11.01
CA ASN A 63 -3.22 -0.78 -12.24
C ASN A 63 -3.74 0.21 -13.28
N VAL A 64 -2.94 0.50 -14.31
CA VAL A 64 -3.24 1.49 -15.36
C VAL A 64 -3.35 0.78 -16.70
N THR A 65 -4.50 0.94 -17.34
CA THR A 65 -4.74 0.53 -18.73
C THR A 65 -4.78 1.76 -19.61
N TYR A 66 -3.99 1.78 -20.67
CA TYR A 66 -3.84 2.92 -21.57
C TYR A 66 -3.87 2.49 -23.03
N THR A 67 -4.27 3.41 -23.90
CA THR A 67 -4.24 3.19 -25.35
C THR A 67 -2.82 3.34 -25.89
N LYS A 68 -2.37 2.31 -26.61
CA LYS A 68 -1.07 2.20 -27.27
C LYS A 68 -1.23 2.30 -28.79
N VAL A 69 -0.38 3.07 -29.45
CA VAL A 69 -0.35 3.22 -30.92
C VAL A 69 0.99 2.74 -31.46
N VAL A 70 0.97 1.72 -32.32
CA VAL A 70 2.17 1.20 -33.02
C VAL A 70 1.80 0.97 -34.48
N ASP A 71 2.59 1.50 -35.42
CA ASP A 71 2.38 1.36 -36.87
C ASP A 71 0.95 1.74 -37.32
N ASN A 72 0.40 2.84 -36.78
CA ASN A 72 -0.98 3.30 -36.99
C ASN A 72 -2.08 2.33 -36.52
N SER A 73 -1.73 1.28 -35.79
CA SER A 73 -2.67 0.38 -35.12
C SER A 73 -2.85 0.77 -33.66
N THR A 74 -4.10 0.77 -33.19
CA THR A 74 -4.47 1.12 -31.82
C THR A 74 -4.80 -0.13 -31.02
N SER A 75 -4.20 -0.29 -29.84
CA SER A 75 -4.44 -1.42 -28.93
C SER A 75 -4.42 -0.95 -27.47
N LEU A 76 -4.86 -1.80 -26.54
CA LEU A 76 -4.76 -1.51 -25.10
C LEU A 76 -3.52 -2.17 -24.52
N ALA A 77 -2.83 -1.44 -23.65
CA ALA A 77 -1.72 -1.93 -22.85
C ALA A 77 -2.01 -1.73 -21.36
N ASN A 78 -1.42 -2.58 -20.52
CA ASN A 78 -1.61 -2.55 -19.08
C ASN A 78 -0.26 -2.45 -18.36
N VAL A 79 -0.19 -1.59 -17.35
CA VAL A 79 0.98 -1.40 -16.48
C VAL A 79 0.53 -1.53 -15.04
N LEU A 80 1.22 -2.40 -14.30
CA LEU A 80 1.11 -2.55 -12.86
C LEU A 80 2.32 -1.87 -12.22
N LEU A 81 2.07 -0.96 -11.27
CA LEU A 81 3.09 -0.22 -10.56
C LEU A 81 2.83 -0.30 -9.06
N ASN A 82 3.82 -0.71 -8.27
CA ASN A 82 3.76 -0.57 -6.83
C ASN A 82 4.28 0.81 -6.42
N ILE A 83 3.62 1.45 -5.46
CA ILE A 83 4.22 2.60 -4.78
C ILE A 83 5.24 2.05 -3.80
N PRO A 84 6.51 2.45 -3.91
CA PRO A 84 7.57 1.81 -3.15
C PRO A 84 7.54 2.31 -1.69
N ALA A 85 7.80 1.41 -0.74
CA ALA A 85 7.77 1.74 0.70
C ALA A 85 8.80 2.80 1.10
N ASN A 86 9.86 2.98 0.31
CA ASN A 86 10.89 3.99 0.47
C ASN A 86 10.63 5.29 -0.34
N ALA A 87 9.41 5.52 -0.84
CA ALA A 87 9.03 6.79 -1.43
C ALA A 87 9.35 7.95 -0.47
N THR A 88 9.78 9.08 -1.00
CA THR A 88 10.18 10.25 -0.20
C THR A 88 9.03 11.21 -0.03
N VAL A 89 8.94 11.88 1.11
CA VAL A 89 8.00 12.98 1.29
C VAL A 89 8.59 14.22 0.61
N SER A 90 8.00 14.65 -0.52
CA SER A 90 8.48 15.81 -1.28
C SER A 90 7.90 17.14 -0.80
N GLY A 91 6.76 17.11 -0.11
CA GLY A 91 6.09 18.29 0.41
C GLY A 91 4.87 17.97 1.24
N GLY A 92 4.35 18.97 1.94
CA GLY A 92 3.13 18.88 2.72
C GLY A 92 2.72 20.21 3.32
N ASN A 93 1.59 20.22 4.02
CA ASN A 93 1.08 21.37 4.73
C ASN A 93 0.47 20.95 6.07
N CYS A 94 0.97 21.53 7.17
CA CYS A 94 0.46 21.33 8.52
C CYS A 94 -0.30 22.56 9.07
N SER A 95 -0.64 23.56 8.23
CA SER A 95 -1.26 24.81 8.68
C SER A 95 -2.42 24.58 9.64
N ALA A 96 -2.21 24.93 10.92
CA ALA A 96 -3.14 24.67 12.01
C ALA A 96 -4.48 25.43 11.84
N ASN A 97 -4.42 26.58 11.16
CA ASN A 97 -5.58 27.44 10.89
C ASN A 97 -6.29 27.08 9.58
N SER A 98 -5.76 26.14 8.82
CA SER A 98 -6.36 25.66 7.58
C SER A 98 -7.25 24.46 7.87
N SER A 99 -8.46 24.45 7.31
CA SER A 99 -9.30 23.25 7.26
C SER A 99 -8.73 22.20 6.31
N GLN A 100 -7.66 22.50 5.58
CA GLN A 100 -7.02 21.60 4.61
C GLN A 100 -5.55 21.33 4.97
N GLN A 101 -5.18 20.06 4.95
CA GLN A 101 -3.81 19.57 5.10
C GLN A 101 -3.49 18.60 3.95
N TRP A 102 -2.22 18.47 3.57
CA TRP A 102 -1.84 17.54 2.51
C TRP A 102 -0.41 17.06 2.68
N LEU A 103 -0.11 15.92 2.08
CA LEU A 103 1.21 15.29 2.02
C LEU A 103 1.42 14.79 0.58
N GLN A 104 2.61 15.02 0.05
CA GLN A 104 3.02 14.47 -1.24
C GLN A 104 4.18 13.49 -1.06
N LEU A 105 4.00 12.30 -1.61
CA LEU A 105 5.03 11.29 -1.78
C LEU A 105 5.56 11.36 -3.20
N SER A 106 6.87 11.23 -3.36
CA SER A 106 7.54 11.16 -4.64
C SER A 106 8.42 9.91 -4.70
N TRP A 107 8.46 9.26 -5.86
CA TRP A 107 9.37 8.16 -6.09
C TRP A 107 9.87 8.14 -7.53
N PRO A 108 11.16 7.84 -7.74
CA PRO A 108 11.69 7.68 -9.07
C PRO A 108 11.29 6.34 -9.66
N VAL A 109 11.03 6.32 -10.97
CA VAL A 109 11.05 5.09 -11.77
C VAL A 109 11.93 5.36 -12.99
N ALA A 110 13.05 4.64 -13.08
CA ALA A 110 14.14 4.94 -14.01
C ALA A 110 14.63 6.40 -13.89
N ALA A 111 14.55 7.18 -14.97
CA ALA A 111 14.98 8.59 -15.00
C ALA A 111 13.85 9.59 -14.69
N ALA A 112 12.65 9.11 -14.39
CA ALA A 112 11.47 9.94 -14.18
C ALA A 112 10.98 9.92 -12.74
N VAL A 113 10.24 10.96 -12.33
CA VAL A 113 9.69 11.10 -10.97
C VAL A 113 8.17 11.04 -11.03
N ASN A 114 7.58 10.20 -10.19
CA ASN A 114 6.14 10.08 -10.01
C ASN A 114 5.74 10.63 -8.65
N ASN A 115 4.51 11.10 -8.52
CA ASN A 115 4.00 11.69 -7.29
C ASN A 115 2.64 11.11 -6.90
N LEU A 116 2.41 10.98 -5.59
CA LEU A 116 1.12 10.70 -4.97
C LEU A 116 0.86 11.80 -3.94
N THR A 117 -0.22 12.55 -4.09
CA THR A 117 -0.65 13.58 -3.13
C THR A 117 -1.94 13.14 -2.45
N LEU A 118 -1.92 13.09 -1.11
CA LEU A 118 -3.11 12.91 -0.29
C LEU A 118 -3.52 14.26 0.28
N VAL A 119 -4.77 14.64 0.06
CA VAL A 119 -5.35 15.90 0.52
C VAL A 119 -6.46 15.59 1.51
N PHE A 120 -6.35 16.14 2.72
CA PHE A 120 -7.31 15.96 3.79
C PHE A 120 -8.06 17.27 4.04
N LEU A 121 -9.36 17.15 4.29
CA LEU A 121 -10.23 18.28 4.64
C LEU A 121 -10.95 18.00 5.95
N ARG A 122 -10.87 18.96 6.87
CA ARG A 122 -11.55 18.97 8.17
C ARG A 122 -12.85 19.76 8.07
N ASN A 123 -13.89 19.22 8.69
CA ASN A 123 -15.16 19.90 8.89
C ASN A 123 -15.33 20.21 10.38
N ASP A 124 -15.11 21.48 10.74
CA ASP A 124 -15.20 21.98 12.12
C ASP A 124 -16.59 21.86 12.73
N THR A 125 -17.65 21.79 11.90
CA THR A 125 -19.03 21.63 12.40
C THR A 125 -19.27 20.21 12.88
N THR A 126 -18.74 19.22 12.15
CA THR A 126 -18.92 17.79 12.46
C THR A 126 -17.81 17.19 13.32
N ASN A 127 -16.72 17.94 13.53
CA ASN A 127 -15.47 17.45 14.15
C ASN A 127 -14.89 16.20 13.48
N ASN A 128 -15.05 16.10 12.16
CA ASN A 128 -14.50 15.04 11.33
C ASN A 128 -13.49 15.60 10.34
N TYR A 129 -12.59 14.75 9.86
CA TYR A 129 -11.85 14.97 8.63
C TYR A 129 -12.13 13.84 7.64
N ALA A 130 -11.79 14.04 6.38
CA ALA A 130 -11.84 13.01 5.36
C ALA A 130 -10.66 13.17 4.40
N LEU A 131 -10.29 12.10 3.71
CA LEU A 131 -9.53 12.23 2.48
C LEU A 131 -10.44 12.93 1.48
N GLN A 132 -10.04 14.12 1.03
CA GLN A 132 -10.82 14.95 0.11
C GLN A 132 -10.46 14.63 -1.34
N ASN A 133 -9.16 14.47 -1.62
CA ASN A 133 -8.65 14.10 -2.92
C ASN A 133 -7.39 13.25 -2.78
N LEU A 134 -7.25 12.27 -3.66
CA LEU A 134 -6.02 11.51 -3.87
C LEU A 134 -5.60 11.70 -5.32
N ASN A 135 -4.44 12.31 -5.55
CA ASN A 135 -3.94 12.62 -6.88
C ASN A 135 -2.65 11.85 -7.16
N VAL A 136 -2.53 11.23 -8.33
CA VAL A 136 -1.33 10.53 -8.78
C VAL A 136 -0.88 11.09 -10.11
N SER A 137 0.37 11.52 -10.17
CA SER A 137 1.04 11.98 -11.40
C SER A 137 2.08 10.95 -11.80
N LEU A 138 1.95 10.41 -13.02
CA LEU A 138 2.81 9.37 -13.56
C LEU A 138 3.50 9.86 -14.82
N ASP A 139 4.81 9.69 -14.86
CA ASP A 139 5.59 10.10 -16.01
C ASP A 139 5.31 9.23 -17.24
N LYS A 140 5.32 9.87 -18.42
CA LYS A 140 5.11 9.24 -19.72
C LYS A 140 6.08 8.08 -20.01
N ALA A 141 7.28 8.08 -19.41
CA ALA A 141 8.28 7.02 -19.57
C ALA A 141 7.76 5.64 -19.12
N LEU A 142 6.73 5.60 -18.26
CA LEU A 142 6.06 4.38 -17.83
C LEU A 142 5.12 3.79 -18.91
N PHE A 143 4.77 4.58 -19.94
CA PHE A 143 3.73 4.24 -20.91
C PHE A 143 4.29 4.25 -22.34
N PRO A 144 5.14 3.26 -22.70
CA PRO A 144 5.75 3.21 -24.01
C PRO A 144 4.70 3.08 -25.12
N ASN A 145 4.83 3.92 -26.15
CA ASN A 145 3.92 4.04 -27.28
C ASN A 145 2.48 4.43 -26.90
N ALA A 146 2.28 5.14 -25.79
CA ALA A 146 0.98 5.71 -25.46
C ALA A 146 0.49 6.65 -26.56
N SER A 147 -0.83 6.72 -26.76
CA SER A 147 -1.46 7.63 -27.72
C SER A 147 -1.28 9.12 -27.38
N SER A 148 -0.96 9.42 -26.11
CA SER A 148 -0.63 10.76 -25.60
C SER A 148 0.82 10.80 -25.14
N SER A 149 1.47 11.95 -25.33
CA SER A 149 2.85 12.21 -24.89
C SER A 149 2.92 12.96 -23.56
N ASN A 150 1.79 13.23 -22.91
CA ASN A 150 1.71 13.91 -21.62
C ASN A 150 1.82 12.92 -20.45
N PRO A 151 2.23 13.38 -19.26
CA PRO A 151 2.05 12.62 -18.02
C PRO A 151 0.59 12.19 -17.82
N ILE A 152 0.40 11.06 -17.15
CA ILE A 152 -0.95 10.60 -16.79
C ILE A 152 -1.26 11.14 -15.39
N GLU A 153 -2.25 12.01 -15.32
CA GLU A 153 -2.83 12.52 -14.09
C GLU A 153 -4.09 11.72 -13.73
N LEU A 154 -4.09 11.17 -12.51
CA LEU A 154 -5.17 10.38 -11.95
C LEU A 154 -5.66 11.03 -10.66
N SER A 155 -6.97 10.98 -10.43
CA SER A 155 -7.57 11.50 -9.20
C SER A 155 -8.64 10.57 -8.64
N HIS A 156 -8.79 10.57 -7.32
CA HIS A 156 -9.91 9.96 -6.62
C HIS A 156 -10.50 10.97 -5.64
N GLY A 157 -11.81 10.87 -5.43
CA GLY A 157 -12.58 11.83 -4.64
C GLY A 157 -12.54 11.57 -3.14
N VAL A 158 -13.62 11.98 -2.48
CA VAL A 158 -13.76 11.93 -1.03
C VAL A 158 -13.87 10.49 -0.53
N GLU A 159 -13.14 10.17 0.54
CA GLU A 159 -13.08 8.83 1.10
C GLU A 159 -12.72 8.86 2.61
N TRP A 160 -12.98 7.76 3.34
CA TRP A 160 -12.55 7.52 4.73
C TRP A 160 -12.86 8.64 5.75
N GLN A 161 -14.10 9.14 5.78
CA GLN A 161 -14.50 10.12 6.80
C GLN A 161 -14.28 9.58 8.22
N THR A 162 -13.54 10.35 9.03
CA THR A 162 -13.02 9.92 10.32
C THR A 162 -13.09 11.04 11.36
N PRO A 163 -13.47 10.78 12.61
CA PRO A 163 -13.44 11.78 13.68
C PRO A 163 -12.03 12.32 13.94
N LEU A 164 -11.93 13.61 14.29
CA LEU A 164 -10.66 14.19 14.72
C LEU A 164 -10.10 13.47 15.96
N ALA A 165 -8.77 13.49 16.10
CA ALA A 165 -8.03 12.75 17.13
C ALA A 165 -8.26 11.23 17.11
N THR A 166 -8.65 10.68 15.95
CA THR A 166 -8.70 9.25 15.67
C THR A 166 -8.07 8.97 14.30
N SER A 167 -7.52 7.77 14.13
CA SER A 167 -6.95 7.32 12.85
C SER A 167 -7.97 6.49 12.08
N TYR A 168 -7.99 6.59 10.76
CA TYR A 168 -8.70 5.64 9.92
C TYR A 168 -7.82 4.41 9.69
N ARG A 169 -8.37 3.19 9.79
CA ARG A 169 -7.62 1.95 9.56
C ARG A 169 -8.42 0.99 8.71
N CYS A 170 -7.78 0.41 7.70
CA CYS A 170 -8.35 -0.64 6.89
C CYS A 170 -7.31 -1.71 6.57
N ALA A 171 -7.43 -2.88 7.22
CA ALA A 171 -6.55 -4.01 6.95
C ALA A 171 -6.84 -4.65 5.57
N ALA A 172 -8.12 -4.74 5.21
CA ALA A 172 -8.56 -5.31 3.95
C ALA A 172 -8.12 -4.45 2.76
N PRO A 173 -7.84 -5.06 1.58
CA PRO A 173 -7.55 -4.30 0.38
C PRO A 173 -8.76 -3.50 -0.09
N THR A 174 -8.61 -2.18 -0.20
CA THR A 174 -9.59 -1.25 -0.74
C THR A 174 -9.18 -0.85 -2.15
N ARG A 175 -10.08 -1.04 -3.11
CA ARG A 175 -9.86 -0.67 -4.52
C ARG A 175 -10.56 0.66 -4.80
N LEU A 176 -9.77 1.68 -5.13
CA LEU A 176 -10.21 3.00 -5.54
C LEU A 176 -10.20 3.08 -7.06
N ASN A 177 -11.36 3.38 -7.66
CA ASN A 177 -11.44 3.67 -9.09
C ASN A 177 -10.93 5.09 -9.32
N MET A 178 -9.97 5.24 -10.23
CA MET A 178 -9.33 6.52 -10.50
C MET A 178 -9.98 7.18 -11.71
N THR A 179 -10.20 8.49 -11.63
CA THR A 179 -10.58 9.34 -12.74
C THR A 179 -9.31 9.85 -13.43
N ALA A 180 -9.16 9.59 -14.72
CA ALA A 180 -8.09 10.11 -15.54
C ALA A 180 -8.54 11.35 -16.31
N GLU A 181 -7.63 12.29 -16.57
CA GLU A 181 -7.92 13.45 -17.43
C GLU A 181 -8.16 13.04 -18.89
N SER A 182 -7.50 11.97 -19.34
CA SER A 182 -7.67 11.41 -20.69
C SER A 182 -8.67 10.25 -20.69
N ALA A 183 -9.72 10.35 -21.51
CA ALA A 183 -10.75 9.31 -21.65
C ALA A 183 -10.22 7.94 -22.18
N SER A 184 -8.99 7.91 -22.70
CA SER A 184 -8.31 6.70 -23.17
C SER A 184 -7.51 5.96 -22.08
N VAL A 185 -7.64 6.38 -20.82
CA VAL A 185 -6.94 5.81 -19.68
C VAL A 185 -7.95 5.34 -18.64
N VAL A 186 -7.80 4.10 -18.18
CA VAL A 186 -8.58 3.52 -17.09
C VAL A 186 -7.60 3.06 -16.01
N ALA A 187 -7.77 3.53 -14.78
CA ALA A 187 -6.89 3.17 -13.69
C ALA A 187 -7.63 2.82 -12.41
N ALA A 188 -7.03 1.93 -11.62
CA ALA A 188 -7.48 1.60 -10.27
C ALA A 188 -6.29 1.54 -9.32
N LEU A 189 -6.43 2.15 -8.15
CA LEU A 189 -5.47 2.10 -7.06
C LEU A 189 -5.97 1.14 -6.00
N THR A 190 -5.17 0.13 -5.67
CA THR A 190 -5.48 -0.78 -4.56
C THR A 190 -4.60 -0.43 -3.38
N LEU A 191 -5.23 -0.09 -2.26
CA LEU A 191 -4.58 0.18 -0.98
C LEU A 191 -4.84 -0.98 -0.03
N SER A 192 -3.83 -1.40 0.71
CA SER A 192 -3.96 -2.48 1.71
C SER A 192 -3.15 -2.14 2.94
N ARG A 193 -3.55 -2.69 4.09
CA ARG A 193 -2.94 -2.37 5.40
C ARG A 193 -2.85 -0.85 5.60
N LEU A 194 -3.93 -0.16 5.26
CA LEU A 194 -4.04 1.28 5.35
C LEU A 194 -4.26 1.68 6.81
N GLN A 195 -3.51 2.68 7.27
CA GLN A 195 -3.83 3.46 8.44
C GLN A 195 -3.38 4.90 8.23
N GLU A 196 -4.26 5.86 8.42
CA GLU A 196 -3.96 7.27 8.22
C GLU A 196 -4.58 8.14 9.31
N GLU A 197 -3.90 9.23 9.62
CA GLU A 197 -4.41 10.25 10.53
C GLU A 197 -3.88 11.62 10.13
N ALA A 198 -4.80 12.55 9.89
CA ALA A 198 -4.52 13.96 9.60
C ALA A 198 -4.97 14.87 10.76
N PHE A 199 -4.58 16.15 10.71
CA PHE A 199 -4.89 17.17 11.71
C PHE A 199 -4.43 16.84 13.13
N ARG A 200 -3.36 16.05 13.25
CA ARG A 200 -2.75 15.72 14.53
C ARG A 200 -2.13 16.96 15.17
N THR A 201 -2.20 17.03 16.49
CA THR A 201 -1.62 18.10 17.30
C THR A 201 -0.49 17.62 18.21
N SER A 202 -0.16 16.32 18.16
CA SER A 202 0.85 15.70 19.00
C SER A 202 2.20 15.51 18.27
N PRO A 203 3.32 15.53 19.02
CA PRO A 203 4.62 15.14 18.47
C PRO A 203 4.66 13.63 18.19
N GLY A 204 5.59 13.22 17.30
CA GLY A 204 5.85 11.81 16.99
C GLY A 204 4.89 11.21 15.96
N LYS A 205 5.13 9.95 15.59
CA LYS A 205 4.47 9.25 14.46
C LYS A 205 3.44 8.19 14.88
N GLY A 206 3.07 8.14 16.16
CA GLY A 206 2.10 7.17 16.67
C GLY A 206 0.67 7.56 16.28
N PHE A 207 -0.13 6.58 15.88
CA PHE A 207 -1.54 6.80 15.59
C PHE A 207 -2.36 6.93 16.88
N SER A 208 -3.38 7.77 16.84
CA SER A 208 -4.48 7.78 17.80
C SER A 208 -5.37 6.55 17.62
N ALA A 209 -6.40 6.41 18.47
CA ALA A 209 -7.34 5.29 18.41
C ALA A 209 -7.88 5.08 16.99
N ALA A 210 -7.86 3.85 16.52
CA ALA A 210 -8.21 3.52 15.13
C ALA A 210 -9.72 3.29 14.97
N ARG A 211 -10.28 3.84 13.88
CA ARG A 211 -11.59 3.51 13.33
C ARG A 211 -11.41 2.54 12.17
N GLU A 212 -11.92 1.32 12.34
CA GLU A 212 -11.81 0.27 11.33
C GLU A 212 -12.80 0.49 10.17
N CYS A 213 -12.34 0.26 8.95
CA CYS A 213 -13.18 0.34 7.76
C CYS A 213 -14.31 -0.69 7.79
N GLY A 214 -15.50 -0.32 7.30
CA GLY A 214 -16.66 -1.21 7.25
C GLY A 214 -17.24 -1.60 8.62
N GLY A 215 -16.60 -1.21 9.72
CA GLY A 215 -17.22 -1.19 11.03
C GLY A 215 -18.22 -0.04 11.04
N GLY A 216 -19.51 -0.35 11.10
CA GLY A 216 -20.46 0.66 11.54
C GLY A 216 -20.00 1.15 12.91
N ASP A 217 -20.23 2.42 13.24
CA ASP A 217 -20.34 2.85 14.63
C ASP A 217 -21.59 2.18 15.24
N VAL A 218 -21.64 0.85 15.24
CA VAL A 218 -22.69 0.11 15.90
C VAL A 218 -22.44 0.34 17.38
N PRO A 219 -23.38 0.96 18.11
CA PRO A 219 -23.26 1.10 19.55
C PRO A 219 -23.53 -0.27 20.18
N ASP A 220 -22.66 -1.26 19.93
CA ASP A 220 -22.66 -2.57 20.58
C ASP A 220 -22.51 -2.41 22.10
N ALA A 221 -22.08 -1.22 22.55
CA ALA A 221 -22.16 -0.78 23.94
C ALA A 221 -23.55 -0.96 24.57
N VAL A 222 -24.65 -0.70 23.86
CA VAL A 222 -26.00 -0.81 24.43
C VAL A 222 -26.41 -2.27 24.64
N PRO A 223 -26.37 -3.17 23.64
CA PRO A 223 -26.63 -4.60 23.86
C PRO A 223 -25.69 -5.25 24.89
N ILE A 224 -24.40 -4.89 24.89
CA ILE A 224 -23.42 -5.42 25.85
C ILE A 224 -23.74 -4.95 27.27
N ALA A 225 -24.05 -3.66 27.48
CA ALA A 225 -24.42 -3.14 28.79
C ALA A 225 -25.69 -3.79 29.33
N VAL A 226 -26.71 -3.99 28.48
CA VAL A 226 -27.94 -4.71 28.87
C VAL A 226 -27.63 -6.16 29.22
N GLY A 227 -26.78 -6.85 28.45
CA GLY A 227 -26.33 -8.21 28.74
C GLY A 227 -25.62 -8.33 30.09
N CYS A 228 -24.69 -7.42 30.38
CA CYS A 228 -23.98 -7.38 31.66
C CYS A 228 -24.92 -7.08 32.85
N ALA A 229 -25.88 -6.16 32.70
CA ALA A 229 -26.84 -5.82 33.75
C ALA A 229 -27.76 -7.02 34.07
N LEU A 230 -28.30 -7.69 33.05
CA LEU A 230 -29.13 -8.88 33.22
C LEU A 230 -28.33 -10.04 33.84
N GLY A 231 -27.10 -10.28 33.36
CA GLY A 231 -26.23 -11.32 33.90
C GLY A 231 -25.87 -11.07 35.38
N GLY A 232 -25.53 -9.82 35.74
CA GLY A 232 -25.24 -9.43 37.11
C GLY A 232 -26.43 -9.64 38.05
N LEU A 233 -27.64 -9.27 37.62
CA LEU A 233 -28.86 -9.47 38.41
C LEU A 233 -29.14 -10.95 38.68
N VAL A 234 -28.97 -11.81 37.68
CA VAL A 234 -29.13 -13.27 37.84
C VAL A 234 -28.15 -13.83 38.87
N VAL A 235 -26.89 -13.42 38.82
CA VAL A 235 -25.86 -13.85 39.79
C VAL A 235 -26.24 -13.42 41.21
N VAL A 236 -26.70 -12.18 41.40
CA VAL A 236 -27.14 -11.67 42.72
C VAL A 236 -28.31 -12.49 43.26
N VAL A 237 -29.32 -12.77 42.43
CA VAL A 237 -30.48 -13.59 42.82
C VAL A 237 -30.06 -15.01 43.21
N LEU A 238 -29.15 -15.64 42.45
CA LEU A 238 -28.64 -16.98 42.76
C LEU A 238 -27.87 -17.01 44.09
N VAL A 239 -27.03 -16.02 44.36
CA VAL A 239 -26.30 -15.91 45.63
C VAL A 239 -27.28 -15.73 46.79
N ALA A 240 -28.26 -14.82 46.66
CA ALA A 240 -29.28 -14.61 47.67
C ALA A 240 -30.10 -15.89 47.94
N TYR A 241 -30.48 -16.62 46.89
CA TYR A 241 -31.18 -17.90 47.00
C TYR A 241 -30.33 -18.95 47.72
N LEU A 242 -29.06 -19.12 47.35
CA LEU A 242 -28.15 -20.08 47.99
C LEU A 242 -27.92 -19.76 49.46
N VAL A 243 -27.72 -18.48 49.81
CA VAL A 243 -27.58 -18.05 51.21
C VAL A 243 -28.87 -18.26 51.99
N GLY A 244 -30.02 -17.89 51.41
CA GLY A 244 -31.34 -18.12 52.01
C GLY A 244 -31.59 -19.60 52.27
N ARG A 245 -31.34 -20.45 51.28
CA ARG A 245 -31.46 -21.92 51.40
C ARG A 245 -30.53 -22.48 52.49
N ARG A 246 -29.28 -22.02 52.54
CA ARG A 246 -28.33 -22.42 53.62
C ARG A 246 -28.84 -22.02 55.00
N ARG A 247 -29.36 -20.80 55.16
CA ARG A 247 -29.90 -20.32 56.45
C ARG A 247 -31.17 -21.06 56.87
N SER A 248 -32.08 -21.35 55.94
CA SER A 248 -33.29 -22.11 56.23
C SER A 248 -32.96 -23.56 56.61
N ALA A 249 -31.99 -24.18 55.94
CA ALA A 249 -31.49 -25.51 56.32
C ALA A 249 -30.86 -25.52 57.73
N ALA A 250 -30.13 -24.47 58.12
CA ALA A 250 -29.54 -24.36 59.45
C ALA A 250 -30.58 -24.14 60.57
N ARG A 251 -31.70 -23.47 60.29
CA ARG A 251 -32.78 -23.23 61.27
C ARG A 251 -33.70 -24.43 61.49
N GLY A 252 -33.82 -25.33 60.52
CA GLY A 252 -34.65 -26.54 60.63
C GLY A 252 -34.17 -27.60 61.62
N TYR A 253 -32.93 -27.49 62.14
CA TYR A 253 -32.35 -28.44 63.12
C TYR A 253 -32.46 -27.98 64.58
N LEU A 254 -33.08 -26.83 64.87
CA LEU A 254 -33.25 -26.27 66.22
C LEU A 254 -34.70 -26.40 66.74
N SER A 255 -35.46 -27.36 66.21
CA SER A 255 -36.88 -27.59 66.55
C SER A 255 -37.16 -28.98 67.14
N MET A 256 -36.15 -29.68 67.67
CA MET A 256 -36.30 -30.89 68.48
C MET A 256 -35.58 -30.73 69.81
#